data_AF-A0A099NJH6-F1
#
_entry.id   AF-A0A099NJH6-F1
#
_cell.length_a   1.000
_cell.length_b   1.000
_cell.length_c   1.000
_cell.angle_alpha   90.00
_cell.angle_beta   90.00
_cell.angle_gamma   90.00
#
_symmetry.space_group_name_H-M   'P 1'
#
loop_
_entity.id
_entity.type
_entity.pdbx_description
1 polymer ?
#
loop_
_entity_poly.entity_id
_entity_poly.type
_entity_poly.pdbx_seq_one_letter_code
_entity_poly.pdbx_strand_id
1 'polypeptide(L)'
;DNTNERTDYFVCLNNIQQLFDYLESLESKKEVLQISEYLNRLGQVKNKSSTKYVSILIKNAENIEDSKGSPISTKVRLSGLVNDETRVIVKDYNPDWMEEFNIVTELKGTAN
;
A
#
# COMPACT_ATOMS: atom_id res chain seq x y z
N ASP A 1 -16.29 10.29 -29.01
CA ASP A 1 -14.99 10.94 -28.80
C ASP A 1 -14.33 10.43 -27.54
N ASN A 2 -13.29 9.61 -27.71
CA ASN A 2 -12.49 8.99 -26.65
C ASN A 2 -11.23 9.85 -26.44
N THR A 3 -11.18 10.67 -25.39
CA THR A 3 -9.95 11.33 -24.96
C THR A 3 -9.27 10.48 -23.90
N ASN A 4 -8.33 9.65 -24.35
CA ASN A 4 -7.33 9.00 -23.53
C ASN A 4 -6.39 10.08 -22.95
N GLU A 5 -6.63 10.50 -21.72
CA GLU A 5 -5.65 11.24 -20.93
C GLU A 5 -4.49 10.30 -20.59
N ARG A 6 -3.38 10.44 -21.33
CA ARG A 6 -2.10 9.81 -20.96
C ARG A 6 -1.62 10.43 -19.66
N THR A 7 -1.68 9.65 -18.60
CA THR A 7 -1.02 9.96 -17.33
C THR A 7 0.49 9.84 -17.55
N ASP A 8 1.18 10.98 -17.65
CA ASP A 8 2.65 11.00 -17.73
C ASP A 8 3.24 10.71 -16.34
N TYR A 9 3.53 9.44 -16.08
CA TYR A 9 4.30 9.02 -14.90
C TYR A 9 5.78 9.31 -15.13
N PHE A 10 6.33 10.28 -14.41
CA PHE A 10 7.78 10.46 -14.32
C PHE A 10 8.36 9.45 -13.32
N VAL A 11 8.90 8.34 -13.84
CA VAL A 11 9.68 7.38 -13.05
C VAL A 11 11.16 7.65 -13.33
N CYS A 12 11.91 8.02 -12.31
CA CYS A 12 13.36 8.21 -12.40
C CYS A 12 14.04 6.82 -12.49
N LEU A 13 13.97 6.20 -13.69
CA LEU A 13 14.38 4.81 -13.98
C LEU A 13 15.79 4.45 -13.49
N ASN A 14 16.71 5.42 -13.45
CA ASN A 14 18.08 5.20 -12.99
C ASN A 14 18.17 4.76 -11.53
N ASN A 15 17.30 5.27 -10.66
CA ASN A 15 17.35 4.91 -9.23
C ASN A 15 16.77 3.51 -8.99
N ILE A 16 15.81 3.10 -9.83
CA ILE A 16 15.22 1.77 -9.78
C ILE A 16 16.24 0.72 -10.24
N GLN A 17 16.95 0.98 -11.33
CA GLN A 17 17.98 0.04 -11.81
C GLN A 17 19.10 -0.17 -10.78
N GLN A 18 19.62 0.91 -10.19
CA GLN A 18 20.66 0.81 -9.15
C GLN A 18 20.19 0.02 -7.92
N LEU A 19 18.91 0.16 -7.54
CA LEU A 19 18.32 -0.63 -6.47
C LEU A 19 18.22 -2.11 -6.86
N PHE A 20 17.82 -2.43 -8.08
CA PHE A 20 17.78 -3.82 -8.57
C PHE A 20 19.16 -4.46 -8.58
N ASP A 21 20.16 -3.80 -9.16
CA ASP A 21 21.53 -4.30 -9.24
C ASP A 21 22.11 -4.52 -7.83
N TYR A 22 21.80 -3.62 -6.89
CA TYR A 22 22.21 -3.76 -5.50
C TYR A 22 21.55 -4.97 -4.83
N LEU A 23 20.23 -5.16 -5.00
CA LEU A 23 19.51 -6.30 -4.44
C LEU A 23 20.01 -7.63 -5.01
N GLU A 24 20.28 -7.70 -6.32
CA GLU A 24 20.86 -8.88 -6.97
C GLU A 24 22.26 -9.19 -6.42
N SER A 25 23.08 -8.16 -6.19
CA SER A 25 24.40 -8.34 -5.56
C SER A 25 24.32 -8.91 -4.14
N LEU A 26 23.26 -8.59 -3.39
CA LEU A 26 23.05 -9.10 -2.03
C LEU A 26 22.57 -10.56 -2.02
N GLU A 27 21.79 -10.98 -3.01
CA GLU A 27 21.30 -12.36 -3.14
C GLU A 27 22.45 -13.37 -3.28
N SER A 28 23.54 -12.97 -3.92
CA SER A 28 24.75 -13.79 -4.08
C SER A 28 25.58 -13.97 -2.79
N LYS A 29 25.27 -13.23 -1.71
CA LYS A 29 26.05 -13.28 -0.46
C LYS A 29 25.64 -14.48 0.39
N LYS A 30 26.66 -15.25 0.82
CA LYS A 30 26.49 -16.46 1.63
C LYS A 30 25.76 -16.20 2.95
N GLU A 31 25.99 -15.05 3.57
CA GLU A 31 25.34 -14.64 4.81
C GLU A 31 23.83 -14.43 4.62
N VAL A 32 23.42 -13.86 3.49
CA VAL A 32 22.02 -13.62 3.15
C VAL A 32 21.29 -14.94 2.91
N LEU A 33 21.93 -15.88 2.21
CA LEU A 33 21.40 -17.23 2.00
C LEU A 33 21.23 -18.00 3.31
N GLN A 34 22.22 -17.95 4.21
CA GLN A 34 22.15 -18.63 5.50
C GLN A 34 21.05 -18.08 6.42
N ILE A 35 20.88 -16.76 6.44
CA ILE A 35 19.80 -16.12 7.19
C ILE A 35 18.44 -16.48 6.57
N SER A 36 18.34 -16.48 5.24
CA SER A 36 17.13 -16.90 4.52
C SER A 36 16.75 -18.34 4.85
N GLU A 37 17.68 -19.29 4.79
CA GLU A 37 17.45 -20.68 5.15
C GLU A 37 17.06 -20.86 6.62
N TYR A 38 17.70 -20.12 7.53
CA TYR A 38 17.37 -20.14 8.95
C TYR A 38 15.96 -19.61 9.21
N LEU A 39 15.58 -18.49 8.59
CA LEU A 39 14.23 -17.92 8.67
C LEU A 39 13.18 -18.85 8.06
N ASN A 40 13.48 -19.48 6.92
CA ASN A 40 12.60 -20.47 6.30
C ASN A 40 12.41 -21.70 7.20
N ARG A 41 13.47 -22.19 7.85
CA ARG A 41 13.38 -23.31 8.81
C ARG A 41 12.58 -22.96 10.07
N LEU A 42 12.75 -21.75 10.60
CA LEU A 42 11.94 -21.26 11.72
C LEU A 42 10.47 -21.05 11.32
N GLY A 43 10.21 -20.64 10.07
CA GLY A 43 8.88 -20.43 9.51
C GLY A 43 8.06 -21.72 9.31
N GLN A 44 8.71 -22.88 9.20
CA GLN A 44 8.00 -24.17 9.11
C GLN A 44 7.44 -24.65 10.46
N VAL A 45 7.84 -24.05 11.59
CA VAL A 45 7.31 -24.36 12.91
C VAL A 45 6.21 -23.36 13.29
N LYS A 46 5.04 -23.49 12.64
CA LYS A 46 3.67 -23.25 13.17
C LYS A 46 2.70 -23.00 12.01
N ASN A 47 1.98 -24.04 11.60
CA ASN A 47 0.62 -23.89 11.07
C ASN A 47 -0.31 -23.46 12.21
N LYS A 48 -0.14 -22.24 12.72
CA LYS A 48 -1.19 -21.51 13.40
C LYS A 48 -1.69 -20.51 12.39
N SER A 49 -2.97 -20.55 12.03
CA SER A 49 -3.65 -19.42 11.41
C SER A 49 -3.22 -18.17 12.18
N SER A 50 -2.37 -17.35 11.57
CA SER A 50 -1.94 -16.10 12.19
C SER A 50 -3.00 -15.09 11.80
N THR A 51 -4.02 -14.99 12.63
CA THR A 51 -4.97 -13.89 12.55
C THR A 51 -4.18 -12.59 12.64
N LYS A 52 -4.16 -11.82 11.57
CA LYS A 52 -3.53 -10.50 11.50
C LYS A 52 -4.60 -9.45 11.68
N TYR A 53 -4.29 -8.48 12.53
CA TYR A 53 -5.12 -7.31 12.78
C TYR A 53 -4.50 -6.13 12.03
N VAL A 54 -5.28 -5.48 11.19
CA VAL A 54 -4.89 -4.26 10.46
C VAL A 54 -5.86 -3.16 10.84
N SER A 55 -5.34 -2.04 11.33
CA SER A 55 -6.09 -0.82 11.55
C SER A 55 -5.60 0.24 10.56
N ILE A 56 -6.53 0.93 9.91
CA ILE A 56 -6.29 2.01 8.96
C ILE A 56 -6.96 3.26 9.51
N LEU A 57 -6.16 4.26 9.89
CA LEU A 57 -6.66 5.56 10.32
C LEU A 57 -6.52 6.56 9.17
N ILE A 58 -7.65 7.03 8.65
CA ILE A 58 -7.73 8.11 7.66
C ILE A 58 -7.92 9.41 8.42
N LYS A 59 -6.87 10.24 8.44
CA LYS A 59 -6.85 11.55 9.10
C LYS A 59 -7.42 12.61 8.17
N ASN A 60 -6.53 13.31 7.47
CA ASN A 60 -6.84 14.44 6.63
C ASN A 60 -6.12 14.35 5.28
N ALA A 61 -6.51 15.22 4.36
CA ALA A 61 -5.76 15.55 3.15
C ALA A 61 -5.60 17.07 3.03
N GLU A 62 -4.72 17.52 2.15
CA GLU A 62 -4.41 18.94 1.95
C GLU A 62 -4.38 19.27 0.45
N ASN A 63 -4.70 20.52 0.10
CA ASN A 63 -4.70 21.05 -1.27
C ASN A 63 -5.58 20.24 -2.23
N ILE A 64 -6.78 19.88 -1.77
CA ILE A 64 -7.77 19.14 -2.54
C ILE A 64 -8.61 20.12 -3.37
N GLU A 65 -8.31 20.21 -4.67
CA GLU A 65 -8.93 21.15 -5.58
C GLU A 65 -9.09 20.59 -7.01
N ASP A 66 -9.97 21.21 -7.79
CA ASP A 66 -10.10 20.95 -9.21
C ASP A 66 -9.03 21.70 -10.04
N SER A 67 -9.03 21.48 -11.36
CA SER A 67 -8.09 22.14 -12.27
C SER A 67 -8.20 23.67 -12.34
N LYS A 68 -9.23 24.26 -11.70
CA LYS A 68 -9.45 25.70 -11.60
C LYS A 68 -9.09 26.23 -10.20
N GLY A 69 -8.55 25.39 -9.31
CA GLY A 69 -8.21 25.75 -7.94
C GLY A 69 -9.42 25.88 -7.02
N SER A 70 -10.58 25.32 -7.38
CA SER A 70 -11.78 25.32 -6.53
C SER A 70 -11.84 24.04 -5.69
N PRO A 71 -12.27 24.11 -4.42
CA PRO A 71 -12.29 22.95 -3.56
C PRO A 71 -13.38 21.98 -4.00
N ILE A 72 -13.08 20.69 -3.95
CA ILE A 72 -13.99 19.61 -4.38
C ILE A 72 -14.53 18.83 -3.19
N SER A 73 -15.73 18.27 -3.35
CA SER A 73 -16.27 17.33 -2.35
C SER A 73 -15.54 15.99 -2.45
N THR A 74 -15.06 15.47 -1.33
CA THR A 74 -14.19 14.29 -1.30
C THR A 74 -14.61 13.26 -0.28
N LYS A 75 -14.30 12.00 -0.61
CA LYS A 75 -14.32 10.84 0.28
C LYS A 75 -13.16 9.93 -0.11
N VAL A 76 -12.71 9.10 0.82
CA VAL A 76 -11.67 8.10 0.58
C VAL A 76 -12.32 6.73 0.50
N ARG A 77 -12.04 5.99 -0.57
CA ARG A 77 -12.50 4.61 -0.76
C ARG A 77 -11.35 3.66 -0.47
N LEU A 78 -11.59 2.71 0.43
CA LEU A 78 -10.71 1.57 0.68
C LEU A 78 -11.15 0.39 -0.18
N SER A 79 -10.19 -0.28 -0.82
CA SER A 79 -10.45 -1.46 -1.65
C SER A 79 -9.41 -2.55 -1.41
N GLY A 80 -9.80 -3.81 -1.54
CA GLY A 80 -8.93 -4.97 -1.37
C GLY A 80 -9.27 -5.73 -0.10
N LEU A 81 -8.40 -5.66 0.91
CA LEU A 81 -8.63 -6.31 2.22
C LEU A 81 -9.84 -5.72 2.96
N VAL A 82 -10.14 -4.44 2.72
CA VAL A 82 -11.39 -3.78 3.12
C VAL A 82 -12.02 -3.16 1.89
N ASN A 83 -13.35 -3.27 1.82
CA ASN A 83 -14.17 -2.56 0.86
C ASN A 83 -15.12 -1.66 1.65
N ASP A 84 -14.69 -0.43 1.89
CA ASP A 84 -15.41 0.56 2.69
C ASP A 84 -15.07 1.97 2.20
N GLU A 85 -15.76 2.99 2.71
CA GLU A 85 -15.53 4.39 2.38
C GLU A 85 -15.75 5.32 3.56
N THR A 86 -15.01 6.42 3.58
CA THR A 86 -15.24 7.50 4.55
C THR A 86 -16.47 8.31 4.20
N ARG A 87 -16.94 9.12 5.15
CA ARG A 87 -17.97 10.13 4.86
C ARG A 87 -17.48 11.12 3.81
N VAL A 88 -18.44 11.72 3.09
CA VAL A 88 -18.14 12.81 2.17
C VAL A 88 -17.95 14.11 2.95
N ILE A 89 -16.87 14.83 2.65
CA ILE A 89 -16.62 16.21 3.09
C ILE A 89 -16.86 17.12 1.89
N VAL A 90 -17.67 18.16 2.08
CA VAL A 90 -18.17 18.98 0.97
C VAL A 90 -17.26 20.19 0.78
N LYS A 91 -16.66 20.31 -0.41
CA LYS A 91 -15.92 21.49 -0.88
C LYS A 91 -14.95 22.07 0.15
N ASP A 92 -14.02 21.25 0.62
CA ASP A 92 -12.95 21.66 1.54
C ASP A 92 -11.58 21.41 0.89
N TYR A 93 -10.67 22.37 1.02
CA TYR A 93 -9.29 22.23 0.57
C TYR A 93 -8.49 21.28 1.46
N ASN A 94 -8.85 21.21 2.75
CA ASN A 94 -8.12 20.44 3.76
C ASN A 94 -9.08 19.53 4.53
N PRO A 95 -9.74 18.57 3.85
CA PRO A 95 -10.74 17.71 4.47
C PRO A 95 -10.13 16.86 5.59
N ASP A 96 -10.82 16.81 6.73
CA ASP A 96 -10.46 16.01 7.89
C ASP A 96 -11.55 14.99 8.24
N TRP A 97 -11.23 13.70 8.12
CA TRP A 97 -12.13 12.58 8.37
C TRP A 97 -12.03 12.07 9.81
N MET A 98 -10.81 11.79 10.26
CA MET A 98 -10.51 11.11 11.55
C MET A 98 -11.27 9.79 11.72
N GLU A 99 -11.31 8.97 10.67
CA GLU A 99 -12.05 7.70 10.64
C GLU A 99 -11.09 6.50 10.66
N GLU A 100 -11.41 5.50 11.50
CA GLU A 100 -10.60 4.29 11.68
C GLU A 100 -11.34 3.05 11.19
N PHE A 101 -10.65 2.26 10.36
CA PHE A 101 -11.16 1.01 9.79
C PHE A 101 -10.34 -0.16 10.32
N ASN A 102 -11.01 -1.11 10.95
CA ASN A 102 -10.39 -2.25 11.61
C ASN A 102 -10.70 -3.56 10.86
N ILE A 103 -9.66 -4.37 10.67
CA ILE A 103 -9.71 -5.56 9.82
C ILE A 103 -9.06 -6.72 10.54
N VAL A 104 -9.74 -7.86 10.51
CA VAL A 104 -9.19 -9.14 10.94
C VAL A 104 -9.04 -10.01 9.70
N THR A 105 -7.80 -10.38 9.35
CA THR A 105 -7.52 -11.21 8.18
C THR A 105 -6.78 -12.48 8.57
N GLU A 106 -7.13 -13.58 7.90
CA GLU A 106 -6.43 -14.86 8.02
C GLU A 106 -5.61 -15.07 6.75
N LEU A 107 -4.29 -15.25 6.90
CA LEU A 107 -3.45 -15.71 5.79
C LEU A 107 -3.81 -17.17 5.50
N LYS A 108 -4.63 -17.39 4.46
CA LYS A 108 -4.69 -18.71 3.81
C LYS A 108 -3.32 -18.96 3.21
N GLY A 109 -2.56 -19.88 3.80
CA GLY A 109 -1.33 -20.38 3.19
C GLY A 109 -1.67 -20.94 1.81
N THR A 110 -1.24 -20.26 0.75
CA THR A 110 -1.30 -20.82 -0.60
C THR A 110 -0.25 -21.93 -0.65
N ALA A 111 -0.71 -23.17 -0.52
CA ALA A 111 0.09 -24.33 -0.88
C ALA A 111 0.25 -24.34 -2.41
N ASN A 112 1.48 -24.09 -2.87
CA ASN A 112 1.95 -24.47 -4.19
C ASN A 112 3.06 -25.51 -3.99
#